data_AF-A0A970ZGZ6-F1
#
_entry.id   AF-A0A970ZGZ6-F1
#
_cell.length_a   1.000
_cell.length_b   1.000
_cell.length_c   1.000
_cell.angle_alpha   90.00
_cell.angle_beta   90.00
_cell.angle_gamma   90.00
#
_symmetry.space_group_name_H-M   'P 1'
#
loop_
_entity.id
_entity.type
_entity.pdbx_description
1 polymer ?
#
loop_
_entity_poly.entity_id
_entity_poly.type
_entity_poly.pdbx_seq_one_letter_code
_entity_poly.pdbx_strand_id
1 'polypeptide(L)' 'MKKLKLTLLAAQIELHWWFIKKGRRRGDKLLRNGTAYSSERFLSLNRSFSKHCAKAMKAQSEYDKLLGVSGNMHRMHI' A
#
# COMPACT_ATOMS: atom_id res chain seq x y z
N MET A 1 -13.29 22.01 6.27
CA MET A 1 -12.00 21.76 5.59
C MET A 1 -11.29 20.48 6.07
N LYS A 2 -11.04 20.28 7.37
CA LYS A 2 -10.36 19.06 7.89
C LYS A 2 -11.04 17.74 7.49
N LYS A 3 -12.38 17.67 7.58
CA LYS A 3 -13.17 16.50 7.17
C LYS A 3 -12.95 16.12 5.70
N LEU A 4 -12.97 17.09 4.79
CA LEU A 4 -12.71 16.87 3.36
C LEU A 4 -11.30 16.31 3.11
N LYS A 5 -10.28 16.85 3.80
CA LYS A 5 -8.90 16.33 3.70
C LYS A 5 -8.79 14.89 4.20
N LEU A 6 -9.48 14.57 5.30
CA LEU A 6 -9.55 13.20 5.82
C LEU A 6 -10.22 12.25 4.82
N THR A 7 -11.36 12.64 4.24
CA THR A 7 -12.04 11.84 3.21
C THR A 7 -11.16 11.59 1.99
N LEU A 8 -10.42 12.61 1.52
CA LEU A 8 -9.49 12.46 0.40
C LEU A 8 -8.34 11.51 0.72
N LEU A 9 -7.73 11.64 1.90
CA LEU A 9 -6.65 10.75 2.34
C LEU A 9 -7.15 9.31 2.51
N ALA A 10 -8.34 9.11 3.10
CA ALA A 10 -8.96 7.79 3.21
C ALA A 10 -9.19 7.15 1.82
N ALA A 11 -9.72 7.91 0.86
CA ALA A 11 -9.89 7.45 -0.51
C ALA A 11 -8.56 7.11 -1.20
N GLN A 12 -7.49 7.89 -0.96
CA GLN A 12 -6.15 7.61 -1.48
C GLN A 12 -5.54 6.34 -0.88
N ILE A 13 -5.72 6.13 0.43
CA ILE A 13 -5.28 4.92 1.13
C ILE A 13 -5.98 3.69 0.54
N GLU A 14 -7.31 3.75 0.41
CA GLU A 14 -8.10 2.64 -0.16
C GLU A 14 -7.72 2.35 -1.61
N LEU A 15 -7.52 3.38 -2.42
CA LEU A 15 -7.04 3.23 -3.80
C LEU A 15 -5.70 2.49 -3.85
N HIS A 16 -4.73 2.88 -3.03
CA HIS A 16 -3.44 2.19 -2.97
C HIS A 16 -3.55 0.74 -2.49
N TRP A 17 -4.41 0.45 -1.50
CA TRP A 17 -4.70 -0.91 -1.08
C TRP A 17 -5.37 -1.74 -2.18
N TRP A 18 -6.26 -1.16 -2.96
CA TRP A 18 -6.85 -1.82 -4.12
C TRP A 18 -5.78 -2.19 -5.16
N PHE A 19 -4.84 -1.28 -5.46
CA PHE A 19 -3.72 -1.58 -6.35
C PHE A 19 -2.84 -2.72 -5.81
N ILE A 20 -2.55 -2.73 -4.51
CA ILE A 20 -1.79 -3.81 -3.85
C ILE A 20 -2.57 -5.14 -3.92
N LYS A 21 -3.87 -5.14 -3.68
CA LYS A 21 -4.69 -6.37 -3.77
C LYS A 21 -4.74 -6.89 -5.21
N LYS A 22 -4.91 -6.00 -6.19
CA LYS A 22 -4.91 -6.33 -7.62
C LYS A 22 -3.55 -6.86 -8.08
N GLY A 23 -2.47 -6.22 -7.65
CA GLY A 23 -1.12 -6.69 -7.91
C GLY A 23 -0.89 -8.07 -7.30
N ARG A 24 -1.36 -8.35 -6.07
CA ARG A 24 -1.11 -9.63 -5.39
C ARG A 24 -1.68 -10.79 -6.19
N ARG A 25 -2.93 -10.63 -6.65
CA ARG A 25 -3.56 -11.59 -7.56
C ARG A 25 -2.77 -11.83 -8.86
N ARG A 26 -2.08 -10.80 -9.37
CA ARG A 26 -1.19 -10.95 -10.55
C ARG A 26 0.10 -11.68 -10.20
N GLY A 27 0.70 -11.39 -9.05
CA GLY A 27 1.87 -12.10 -8.53
C GLY A 27 1.58 -13.58 -8.32
N ASP A 28 0.47 -13.89 -7.67
CA ASP A 28 0.02 -15.27 -7.44
C ASP A 28 -0.16 -16.03 -8.77
N LYS A 29 -0.73 -15.37 -9.79
CA LYS A 29 -0.83 -15.95 -11.14
C LYS A 29 0.54 -16.21 -11.78
N LEU A 30 1.49 -15.28 -11.65
CA LEU A 30 2.85 -15.47 -12.16
C LEU A 30 3.53 -16.67 -11.49
N LEU A 31 3.41 -16.79 -10.17
CA LEU A 31 3.96 -17.91 -9.40
C LEU A 31 3.30 -19.24 -9.78
N ARG A 32 1.98 -19.28 -9.92
CA ARG A 32 1.25 -20.48 -10.37
C ARG A 32 1.66 -20.91 -11.78
N ASN A 33 2.08 -19.98 -12.62
CA ASN A 33 2.59 -20.26 -13.97
C ASN A 33 4.09 -20.63 -13.98
N GLY A 34 4.72 -20.83 -12.82
CA GLY A 34 6.14 -21.20 -12.72
C GLY A 34 7.12 -20.05 -13.00
N THR A 35 6.64 -18.79 -12.97
CA THR A 35 7.52 -17.63 -13.18
C THR A 35 8.49 -17.51 -12.00
N ALA A 36 9.79 -17.46 -12.28
CA ALA A 36 10.81 -17.27 -11.26
C ALA A 36 10.66 -15.91 -10.54
N TYR A 37 10.95 -15.89 -9.23
CA TYR A 37 11.00 -14.66 -8.42
C TYR A 37 12.00 -13.63 -8.94
N SER A 38 13.09 -14.10 -9.57
CA SER A 38 14.12 -13.27 -10.19
C SER A 38 13.72 -12.73 -11.57
N SER A 39 12.59 -13.15 -12.12
CA SER A 39 12.14 -12.65 -13.41
C SER A 39 11.89 -11.14 -13.35
N GLU A 40 12.20 -10.45 -14.43
CA GLU A 40 11.99 -9.00 -14.54
C GLU A 40 10.51 -8.63 -14.31
N ARG A 41 9.58 -9.49 -14.76
CA ARG A 41 8.14 -9.32 -14.52
C ARG A 41 7.79 -9.33 -13.03
N PHE A 42 8.34 -10.28 -12.28
CA PHE A 42 8.11 -10.38 -10.84
C PHE A 42 8.77 -9.22 -10.09
N LEU A 43 10.00 -8.87 -10.45
CA LEU A 43 10.72 -7.73 -9.86
C LEU A 43 10.02 -6.39 -10.12
N SER A 44 9.50 -6.19 -11.34
CA SER A 44 8.73 -4.99 -11.70
C SER A 44 7.43 -4.90 -10.89
N LEU A 45 6.72 -6.02 -10.74
CA LEU A 45 5.53 -6.10 -9.88
C LEU A 45 5.88 -5.79 -8.42
N ASN A 46 7.00 -6.33 -7.93
CA ASN A 46 7.48 -6.06 -6.58
C ASN A 46 7.81 -4.58 -6.35
N ARG A 47 8.52 -3.94 -7.28
CA ARG A 47 8.80 -2.50 -7.23
C ARG A 47 7.51 -1.67 -7.21
N SER A 48 6.52 -2.06 -8.01
CA SER A 48 5.20 -1.42 -8.03
C SER A 48 4.50 -1.53 -6.67
N PHE A 49 4.54 -2.71 -6.03
CA PHE A 49 4.02 -2.87 -4.66
C PHE A 49 4.70 -1.96 -3.67
N SER A 50 6.04 -1.98 -3.61
CA SER A 50 6.79 -1.16 -2.66
C SER A 50 6.43 0.31 -2.78
N LYS A 51 6.25 0.81 -4.02
CA LYS A 51 5.79 2.18 -4.28
C LYS A 51 4.38 2.44 -3.72
N HIS A 52 3.43 1.54 -3.96
CA HIS A 52 2.07 1.69 -3.44
C HIS A 52 1.98 1.56 -1.92
N CYS A 53 2.75 0.65 -1.31
CA CYS A 53 2.87 0.52 0.13
C CYS A 53 3.43 1.81 0.76
N ALA A 54 4.54 2.33 0.24
CA ALA A 54 5.12 3.57 0.74
C ALA A 54 4.14 4.75 0.67
N LYS A 55 3.39 4.87 -0.43
CA LYS A 55 2.36 5.91 -0.58
C LYS A 55 1.18 5.71 0.37
N ALA A 56 0.69 4.49 0.54
CA ALA A 56 -0.38 4.19 1.47
C ALA A 56 0.04 4.50 2.92
N MET A 57 1.24 4.12 3.33
CA MET A 57 1.78 4.41 4.66
C MET A 57 1.96 5.91 4.88
N LYS A 58 2.43 6.66 3.87
CA LYS A 58 2.53 8.12 3.95
C LYS A 58 1.16 8.77 4.12
N ALA A 59 0.17 8.37 3.31
CA ALA A 59 -1.19 8.88 3.40
C ALA A 59 -1.84 8.53 4.75
N GLN A 60 -1.59 7.33 5.27
CA GLN A 60 -2.02 6.92 6.61
C GLN A 60 -1.40 7.80 7.69
N SER A 61 -0.08 8.03 7.64
CA SER A 61 0.59 8.92 8.59
C SER A 61 0.04 10.35 8.57
N GLU A 62 -0.27 10.88 7.39
CA GLU A 62 -0.90 12.20 7.24
C GLU A 62 -2.34 12.23 7.77
N TYR A 63 -3.09 11.15 7.55
CA TYR A 63 -4.44 10.96 8.07
C TYR A 63 -4.45 10.92 9.60
N ASP A 64 -3.56 10.13 10.21
CA ASP A 64 -3.43 9.99 11.66
C ASP A 64 -3.00 11.30 12.33
N LYS A 65 -2.07 12.04 11.69
CA LYS A 65 -1.68 13.39 12.13
C LYS A 65 -2.87 14.35 12.11
N LEU A 66 -3.71 14.31 11.08
CA LEU A 66 -4.90 15.15 10.98
C LEU A 66 -6.00 14.77 11.99
N LEU A 67 -6.08 13.50 12.37
CA LEU A 67 -6.96 13.03 13.45
C LEU A 67 -6.41 13.32 14.86
N GLY A 68 -5.14 13.70 14.99
CA GLY A 68 -4.49 13.86 16.29
C GLY A 68 -4.13 12.53 16.98
N VAL A 69 -4.11 11.42 16.23
CA VAL A 69 -3.74 10.07 16.71
C VAL A 69 -2.21 9.86 16.65
N SER A 70 -1.43 10.95 16.69
CA SER A 70 0.03 10.90 16.58
C SER A 70 0.69 10.43 17.88
N GLY A 71 0.48 9.16 18.22
CA GLY A 71 1.13 8.44 19.30
C GLY A 71 0.68 6.98 19.25
N ASN A 72 1.64 6.06 19.09
CA ASN A 72 1.47 4.59 19.18
C ASN A 72 1.32 3.76 17.89
N MET A 73 1.93 4.15 16.76
CA MET A 73 2.15 3.20 15.65
C MET A 73 3.56 2.59 15.65
N HIS A 74 4.10 2.28 16.84
CA HIS A 74 5.41 1.63 17.00
C HIS A 74 5.33 0.15 17.43
N ARG A 75 4.17 -0.50 17.35
CA ARG A 75 4.06 -1.96 17.56
C ARG A 75 3.11 -2.59 16.57
N MET A 76 3.64 -2.90 15.39
CA MET A 76 3.33 -4.19 14.76
C MET A 76 4.68 -4.87 14.51
N HIS A 77 5.17 -5.52 15.57
CA HIS A 77 6.13 -6.61 15.41
C HIS A 77 5.39 -7.71 14.64
N ILE A 78 5.84 -7.94 13.41
CA ILE A 78 5.73 -9.23 12.74
C ILE A 78 7.02 -9.97 13.06
#